data_AF-A0A2V9D6B3-F1
#
_entry.id   AF-A0A2V9D6B3-F1
#
_cell.length_a   1.000
_cell.length_b   1.000
_cell.length_c   1.000
_cell.angle_alpha   90.00
_cell.angle_beta   90.00
_cell.angle_gamma   90.00
#
_symmetry.space_group_name_H-M   'P 1'
#
loop_
_entity.id
_entity.type
_entity.pdbx_description
1 polymer ?
#
loop_
_entity_poly.entity_id
_entity_poly.type
_entity_poly.pdbx_seq_one_letter_code
_entity_poly.pdbx_strand_id
1 'polypeptide(L)'
;MEQYLVAAVLRPGNVSGSCGAIGILRRLLRRLQAAFPGVVLRVRLDGGFAAPEVLEFLDRQPRVEYVLNLASTDPVTFCCTSLSD
;
A
#
# COMPACT_ATOMS: atom_id res chain seq x y z
N MET A 1 2.81 0.94 21.12
CA MET A 1 2.56 1.46 19.76
C MET A 1 1.06 1.41 19.53
N GLU A 2 0.43 2.58 19.43
CA GLU A 2 -1.02 2.70 19.21
C GLU A 2 -1.32 2.68 17.72
N GLN A 3 -2.38 1.98 17.32
CA GLN A 3 -2.86 1.92 15.93
C GLN A 3 -4.26 2.50 15.87
N TYR A 4 -4.51 3.35 14.87
CA TYR A 4 -5.78 4.05 14.71
C TYR A 4 -6.44 3.64 13.40
N LEU A 5 -7.74 3.33 13.45
CA LEU A 5 -8.53 3.06 12.24
C LEU A 5 -8.84 4.37 11.52
N VAL A 6 -8.37 4.51 10.28
CA VAL A 6 -8.54 5.74 9.48
C VAL A 6 -9.67 5.61 8.46
N ALA A 7 -9.92 4.39 7.95
CA ALA A 7 -10.98 4.11 6.99
C ALA A 7 -11.37 2.64 7.00
N ALA A 8 -12.66 2.35 6.76
CA ALA A 8 -13.17 1.03 6.45
C ALA A 8 -14.13 1.15 5.25
N VAL A 9 -13.90 0.36 4.21
CA VAL A 9 -14.72 0.35 3.00
C VAL A 9 -15.14 -1.08 2.72
N LEU A 10 -16.45 -1.29 2.62
CA LEU A 10 -17.02 -2.58 2.27
C LEU A 10 -16.96 -2.78 0.76
N ARG A 11 -16.77 -4.03 0.37
CA ARG A 11 -16.76 -4.49 -1.02
C ARG A 11 -17.94 -5.44 -1.23
N PRO A 12 -18.49 -5.54 -2.45
CA PRO A 12 -19.34 -6.66 -2.81
C PRO A 12 -18.63 -8.01 -2.59
N GLY A 13 -19.33 -9.03 -2.11
CA GLY A 13 -18.72 -10.34 -1.79
C GLY A 13 -18.20 -11.13 -2.99
N ASN A 14 -18.46 -10.67 -4.21
CA ASN A 14 -18.10 -11.32 -5.47
C ASN A 14 -16.95 -10.62 -6.22
N VAL A 15 -16.30 -9.63 -5.60
CA VAL A 15 -15.15 -8.94 -6.21
C VAL A 15 -13.85 -9.24 -5.47
N SER A 16 -12.72 -9.04 -6.16
CA SER A 16 -11.38 -9.28 -5.61
C SER A 16 -11.13 -8.53 -4.31
N GLY A 17 -10.20 -9.07 -3.51
CA GLY A 17 -9.59 -8.52 -2.28
C GLY A 17 -8.94 -7.13 -2.41
N SER A 18 -8.65 -6.69 -3.63
CA SER A 18 -8.06 -5.39 -3.94
C SER A 18 -9.04 -4.32 -4.40
N CYS A 19 -10.28 -4.68 -4.77
CA CYS A 19 -11.29 -3.74 -5.25
C CYS A 19 -11.44 -2.51 -4.32
N GLY A 20 -11.24 -1.31 -4.87
CA GLY A 20 -11.33 -0.03 -4.16
C GLY A 20 -10.07 0.39 -3.38
N ALA A 21 -9.05 -0.47 -3.24
CA ALA A 21 -7.86 -0.19 -2.45
C ALA A 21 -7.06 1.00 -2.97
N ILE A 22 -6.85 1.09 -4.29
CA ILE A 22 -6.11 2.21 -4.93
C ILE A 22 -6.74 3.56 -4.61
N GLY A 23 -8.09 3.64 -4.59
CA GLY A 23 -8.80 4.87 -4.27
C GLY A 23 -8.49 5.37 -2.86
N ILE A 24 -8.47 4.45 -1.90
CA ILE A 24 -8.16 4.72 -0.49
C ILE A 24 -6.68 5.11 -0.35
N LEU A 25 -5.77 4.30 -0.90
CA LEU A 25 -4.32 4.55 -0.86
C LEU A 25 -3.97 5.92 -1.46
N ARG A 26 -4.49 6.25 -2.64
CA ARG A 26 -4.28 7.54 -3.29
C ARG A 26 -4.77 8.73 -2.46
N ARG A 27 -5.86 8.56 -1.71
CA ARG A 27 -6.35 9.62 -0.81
C ARG A 27 -5.45 9.77 0.42
N LEU A 28 -5.06 8.66 1.03
CA LEU A 28 -4.22 8.67 2.23
C LEU A 28 -2.81 9.18 1.94
N LEU A 29 -2.15 8.64 0.92
CA LEU A 29 -0.79 9.02 0.54
C LEU A 29 -0.69 10.51 0.24
N ARG A 30 -1.63 11.08 -0.53
CA ARG A 30 -1.64 12.53 -0.81
C ARG A 30 -1.76 13.38 0.46
N ARG A 31 -2.63 12.99 1.40
CA ARG A 31 -2.80 13.74 2.66
C ARG A 31 -1.58 13.61 3.57
N LEU A 32 -1.00 12.41 3.66
CA LEU A 32 0.18 12.15 4.48
C LEU A 32 1.42 12.83 3.92
N GLN A 33 1.65 12.79 2.60
CA GLN A 33 2.76 13.49 1.95
C GLN A 33 2.65 15.01 2.13
N ALA A 34 1.44 15.58 2.09
CA ALA A 34 1.23 17.01 2.34
C ALA A 34 1.46 17.39 3.81
N ALA A 35 1.07 16.52 4.75
CA ALA A 35 1.26 16.75 6.19
C ALA A 35 2.71 16.53 6.65
N PHE A 36 3.44 15.62 5.98
CA PHE A 36 4.80 15.23 6.31
C PHE A 36 5.69 15.32 5.06
N PRO A 37 6.07 16.55 4.64
CA PRO A 37 6.91 16.72 3.47
C PRO A 37 8.30 16.09 3.69
N GLY A 38 8.79 15.34 2.70
CA GLY A 38 10.14 14.77 2.69
C GLY A 38 10.31 13.42 3.40
N VAL A 39 9.29 12.89 4.06
CA VAL A 39 9.37 11.56 4.68
C VAL A 39 9.09 10.45 3.67
N VAL A 40 9.67 9.27 3.90
CA VAL A 40 9.33 8.03 3.18
C VAL A 40 8.15 7.37 3.90
N LEU A 41 7.06 7.14 3.17
CA LEU A 41 5.88 6.46 3.70
C LEU A 41 5.99 4.96 3.44
N ARG A 42 5.85 4.14 4.48
CA ARG A 42 5.82 2.68 4.35
C ARG A 42 4.40 2.14 4.43
N VAL A 43 3.95 1.46 3.39
CA VAL A 43 2.64 0.83 3.29
C VAL A 43 2.75 -0.65 3.62
N ARG A 44 2.00 -1.14 4.61
CA ARG A 44 1.93 -2.57 4.93
C ARG A 44 0.60 -3.13 4.42
N LEU A 45 0.68 -4.21 3.66
CA LEU A 45 -0.44 -4.81 2.97
C LEU A 45 -0.54 -6.29 3.32
N ASP A 46 -1.77 -6.77 3.48
CA ASP A 46 -2.06 -8.19 3.55
C ASP A 46 -2.05 -8.83 2.14
N GLY A 47 -1.85 -10.15 2.05
CA GLY A 47 -1.85 -10.90 0.80
C GLY A 47 -3.12 -10.72 -0.05
N GLY A 48 -4.27 -10.42 0.58
CA GLY A 48 -5.49 -10.05 -0.14
C GLY A 48 -5.41 -8.78 -0.99
N PHE A 49 -4.37 -7.96 -0.80
CA PHE A 49 -4.09 -6.73 -1.55
C PHE A 49 -2.90 -6.85 -2.51
N ALA A 50 -2.34 -8.05 -2.70
CA ALA A 50 -1.22 -8.31 -3.61
C ALA A 50 -1.61 -8.32 -5.10
N ALA A 51 -2.67 -7.60 -5.47
CA ALA A 51 -3.11 -7.54 -6.86
C ALA A 51 -2.15 -6.69 -7.70
N PRO A 52 -1.81 -7.10 -8.94
CA PRO A 52 -0.82 -6.41 -9.77
C PRO A 52 -1.07 -4.91 -9.89
N GLU A 53 -2.32 -4.51 -10.08
CA GLU A 53 -2.71 -3.09 -10.22
C GLU A 53 -2.42 -2.25 -8.97
N VAL A 54 -2.45 -2.87 -7.77
CA VAL A 54 -2.13 -2.19 -6.51
C VAL A 54 -0.62 -1.98 -6.39
N LEU A 55 0.18 -2.98 -6.75
CA LEU A 55 1.63 -2.91 -6.69
C LEU A 55 2.17 -1.90 -7.71
N GLU A 56 1.67 -1.99 -8.94
CA GLU A 56 1.99 -1.06 -10.04
C GLU A 56 1.56 0.39 -9.73
N PHE A 57 0.53 0.57 -8.89
CA PHE A 57 0.17 1.88 -8.36
C PHE A 57 1.18 2.39 -7.34
N LEU A 58 1.64 1.53 -6.41
CA LEU A 58 2.59 1.88 -5.35
C LEU A 58 3.99 2.16 -5.89
N ASP A 59 4.46 1.39 -6.88
CA ASP A 59 5.74 1.59 -7.56
C ASP A 59 5.83 2.98 -8.23
N ARG A 60 4.70 3.56 -8.62
CA ARG A 60 4.64 4.90 -9.21
C ARG A 60 4.58 6.04 -8.18
N GLN A 61 4.47 5.73 -6.89
CA GLN A 61 4.35 6.76 -5.87
C GLN A 61 5.75 7.22 -5.40
N PRO A 62 6.02 8.54 -5.39
CA PRO A 62 7.31 9.03 -4.92
C PRO A 62 7.43 8.85 -3.40
N ARG A 63 8.61 8.41 -2.94
CA ARG A 63 8.92 8.22 -1.51
C ARG A 63 7.92 7.31 -0.80
N VAL A 64 7.49 6.24 -1.48
CA VAL A 64 6.64 5.19 -0.90
C VAL A 64 7.37 3.86 -0.99
N GLU A 65 7.44 3.17 0.14
CA GLU A 65 7.87 1.78 0.23
C GLU A 65 6.67 0.92 0.61
N TYR A 66 6.68 -0.36 0.27
CA TYR A 66 5.63 -1.27 0.72
C TYR A 66 6.15 -2.64 1.13
N VAL A 67 5.43 -3.29 2.04
CA VAL A 67 5.67 -4.66 2.50
C VAL A 67 4.38 -5.44 2.34
N LEU A 68 4.46 -6.59 1.66
CA LEU A 68 3.35 -7.51 1.45
C LEU A 68 3.52 -8.73 2.34
N ASN A 69 2.48 -9.07 3.08
CA ASN A 69 2.41 -10.37 3.73
C ASN A 69 1.85 -11.40 2.74
N LEU A 70 2.72 -11.96 1.92
CA LEU A 70 2.37 -13.07 1.04
C LEU A 70 2.37 -14.36 1.86
N ALA A 71 1.23 -15.06 1.87
CA ALA A 71 1.18 -16.44 2.33
C ALA A 71 2.00 -17.29 1.35
N SER A 72 3.26 -17.51 1.70
CA SER A 72 4.24 -18.26 0.94
C SER A 72 4.85 -19.28 1.89
N THR A 73 5.33 -20.42 1.36
CA THR A 73 6.16 -21.34 2.12
C THR A 73 7.46 -20.67 2.59
N ASP A 74 7.86 -19.53 1.97
CA ASP A 74 8.99 -18.67 2.34
C ASP A 74 8.64 -17.16 2.27
N PRO A 75 8.98 -16.31 3.27
CA PRO A 75 8.61 -14.90 3.28
C PRO A 75 9.33 -14.10 2.17
N VAL A 76 8.57 -13.43 1.30
CA VAL A 76 9.10 -12.56 0.23
C VAL A 76 8.98 -11.09 0.64
N THR A 77 10.11 -10.40 0.75
CA THR A 77 10.15 -8.94 0.99
C THR A 77 10.48 -8.24 -0.31
N PHE A 78 9.56 -7.43 -0.83
CA PHE A 78 9.83 -6.54 -1.96
C PHE A 78 10.24 -5.16 -1.43
N CYS A 79 11.52 -4.83 -1.52
CA CYS A 79 11.99 -3.45 -1.36
C CYS A 79 12.11 -2.83 -2.75
N CYS A 80 11.13 -2.02 -3.15
CA CYS A 80 11.30 -1.14 -4.30
C CYS A 80 12.19 0.03 -3.86
N THR A 81 13.52 -0.16 -3.87
CA THR A 81 14.48 0.95 -3.80
C THR A 81 14.53 1.58 -5.18
N SER A 82 13.66 2.55 -5.45
CA SER A 82 13.99 3.58 -6.43
C SER A 82 15.11 4.43 -5.84
N LEU A 83 16.36 3.95 -5.97
CA LEU A 83 17.53 4.81 -5.97
C LEU A 83 17.37 5.73 -7.18
N SER A 84 16.96 6.96 -6.93
CA SER A 84 17.27 8.06 -7.83
C SER A 84 18.78 8.29 -7.77
N ASP A 85 19.42 8.41 -8.93
CA ASP A 85 20.65 9.19 -9.09
C ASP A 85 20.51 10.59 -8.46
#